data_AF-A0A935SPX8-F1
#
_entry.id   AF-A0A935SPX8-F1
#
_cell.length_a   1.000
_cell.length_b   1.000
_cell.length_c   1.000
_cell.angle_alpha   90.00
_cell.angle_beta   90.00
_cell.angle_gamma   90.00
#
_symmetry.space_group_name_H-M   'P 1'
#
loop_
_entity.id
_entity.type
_entity.pdbx_description
1 polymer ?
#
loop_
_entity_poly.entity_id
_entity_poly.type
_entity_poly.pdbx_seq_one_letter_code
_entity_poly.pdbx_strand_id
1 'polypeptide(L)'
;MKQLITYCFITLIALSSSAQTEEHLGEDKYNYVKKDMLILFSTKSFKDAQKFAKQASKNLLIKTDPDLVDSITPNEEEGLTFTRTHCQDSHFEYPCYVARGRGDDGEYISIEYSTWINGFKDGYYIVIAASGDKEITQPSLKKIKKVYKDAYVKQTEVYMGCIH
;
A
#
# COMPACT_ATOMS: atom_id res chain seq x y z
N MET A 1 25.91 65.03 -44.07
CA MET A 1 25.38 64.55 -45.37
C MET A 1 26.10 63.28 -45.78
N LYS A 2 25.34 62.34 -46.36
CA LYS A 2 25.72 61.13 -47.09
C LYS A 2 25.90 59.84 -46.28
N GLN A 3 24.85 59.03 -46.41
CA GLN A 3 24.82 57.58 -46.32
C GLN A 3 25.88 56.94 -47.22
N LEU A 4 26.36 55.75 -46.85
CA LEU A 4 26.59 54.69 -47.83
C LEU A 4 26.49 53.30 -47.17
N ILE A 5 25.56 52.53 -47.73
CA ILE A 5 25.27 51.11 -47.55
C ILE A 5 26.47 50.28 -48.02
N THR A 6 26.76 49.13 -47.39
CA THR A 6 27.09 47.86 -48.08
C THR A 6 26.93 46.67 -47.12
N TYR A 7 26.15 45.71 -47.58
CA TYR A 7 25.77 44.43 -46.98
C TYR A 7 26.84 43.33 -47.16
N CYS A 8 26.59 42.20 -46.50
CA CYS A 8 27.01 40.82 -46.85
C CYS A 8 28.42 40.39 -46.37
N PHE A 9 28.67 39.20 -45.79
CA PHE A 9 28.07 37.86 -45.93
C PHE A 9 28.36 37.00 -44.67
N ILE A 10 27.31 36.38 -44.13
CA ILE A 10 27.12 35.00 -43.63
C ILE A 10 28.31 34.16 -43.07
N THR A 11 27.97 33.42 -41.98
CA THR A 11 28.47 32.14 -41.42
C THR A 11 29.07 32.29 -40.00
N LEU A 12 28.79 31.46 -38.99
CA LEU A 12 28.38 30.06 -38.96
C LEU A 12 27.65 29.75 -37.64
N ILE A 13 26.69 28.84 -37.70
CA ILE A 13 25.85 28.34 -36.62
C ILE A 13 26.65 27.46 -35.67
N ALA A 14 26.46 27.63 -34.36
CA ALA A 14 26.55 26.53 -33.40
C ALA A 14 25.40 26.64 -32.40
N LEU A 15 24.35 25.87 -32.67
CA LEU A 15 23.31 25.52 -31.71
C LEU A 15 23.96 24.69 -30.60
N SER A 16 24.32 25.30 -29.49
CA SER A 16 24.43 24.55 -28.23
C SER A 16 23.01 24.39 -27.69
N SER A 17 22.36 23.31 -28.13
CA SER A 17 21.18 22.77 -27.46
C SER A 17 21.57 22.47 -26.02
N SER A 18 21.24 23.37 -25.09
CA SER A 18 21.15 23.00 -23.68
C SER A 18 20.02 22.00 -23.60
N ALA A 19 20.38 20.71 -23.66
CA ALA A 19 19.52 19.61 -23.30
C ALA A 19 18.98 19.90 -21.90
N GLN A 20 17.68 20.18 -21.82
CA GLN A 20 16.95 20.16 -20.56
C GLN A 20 17.02 18.71 -20.07
N THR A 21 17.86 18.46 -19.07
CA THR A 21 17.66 17.30 -18.20
C THR A 21 16.41 17.59 -17.41
N GLU A 22 15.26 17.12 -17.90
CA GLU A 22 14.08 16.96 -17.06
C GLU A 22 14.38 15.85 -16.07
N GLU A 23 14.67 16.25 -14.84
CA GLU A 23 14.68 15.37 -13.69
C GLU A 23 13.22 14.95 -13.46
N HIS A 24 12.87 13.73 -13.91
CA HIS A 24 11.55 13.13 -13.76
C HIS A 24 11.33 12.71 -12.29
N LEU A 25 11.17 13.71 -11.41
CA LEU A 25 10.82 13.54 -10.00
C LEU A 25 9.43 14.15 -9.77
N GLY A 26 8.41 13.57 -10.41
CA GLY A 26 7.07 14.19 -10.47
C GLY A 26 5.87 13.28 -10.26
N GLU A 27 5.93 11.98 -10.56
CA GLU A 27 4.70 11.17 -10.62
C GLU A 27 4.44 10.33 -9.36
N ASP A 28 5.47 9.83 -8.68
CA ASP A 28 5.28 8.85 -7.61
C ASP A 28 4.55 9.39 -6.37
N LYS A 29 4.75 10.66 -6.02
CA LYS A 29 4.13 11.24 -4.82
C LYS A 29 2.62 11.39 -4.93
N TYR A 30 2.07 11.55 -6.14
CA TYR A 30 0.63 11.68 -6.35
C TYR A 30 -0.12 10.36 -6.20
N ASN A 31 0.60 9.24 -6.22
CA ASN A 31 0.03 7.91 -6.13
C ASN A 31 -0.08 7.40 -4.69
N TYR A 32 0.42 8.11 -3.67
CA TYR A 32 0.27 7.68 -2.28
C TYR A 32 -0.87 8.41 -1.58
N VAL A 33 -1.74 7.63 -0.93
CA VAL A 33 -2.83 8.17 -0.09
C VAL A 33 -2.63 7.78 1.36
N LYS A 34 -2.96 8.69 2.27
CA LYS A 34 -2.92 8.42 3.70
C LYS A 34 -4.09 7.52 4.08
N LYS A 35 -3.80 6.49 4.88
CA LYS A 35 -4.79 5.57 5.43
C LYS A 35 -4.48 5.29 6.89
N ASP A 36 -5.51 5.28 7.71
CA ASP A 36 -5.43 4.78 9.07
C ASP A 36 -5.59 3.26 9.05
N MET A 37 -4.73 2.56 9.79
CA MET A 37 -4.78 1.11 9.99
C MET A 37 -5.05 0.82 11.47
N LEU A 38 -6.20 0.21 11.77
CA LEU A 38 -6.56 -0.22 13.13
C LEU A 38 -5.98 -1.61 13.40
N ILE A 39 -4.90 -1.65 14.17
CA ILE A 39 -4.09 -2.85 14.42
C ILE A 39 -4.49 -3.48 15.76
N LEU A 40 -4.63 -4.80 15.78
CA LEU A 40 -4.94 -5.58 16.98
C LEU A 40 -3.75 -6.37 17.52
N PHE A 41 -2.89 -6.84 16.63
CA PHE A 41 -1.81 -7.78 16.96
C PHE A 41 -0.70 -7.70 15.90
N SER A 42 0.52 -8.03 16.31
CA SER A 42 1.67 -8.10 15.41
C SER A 42 2.61 -9.21 15.87
N THR A 43 3.08 -10.02 14.94
CA THR A 43 3.96 -11.17 15.23
C THR A 43 4.84 -11.48 14.03
N LYS A 44 5.94 -12.20 14.23
CA LYS A 44 6.75 -12.74 13.12
C LYS A 44 6.21 -14.07 12.57
N SER A 45 5.22 -14.66 13.24
CA SER A 45 4.66 -15.98 12.89
C SER A 45 3.32 -15.82 12.18
N PHE A 46 3.26 -16.16 10.90
CA PHE A 46 2.00 -16.13 10.13
C PHE A 46 0.92 -16.99 10.79
N LYS A 47 1.29 -18.17 11.30
CA LYS A 47 0.37 -19.08 11.99
C LYS A 47 -0.26 -18.42 13.23
N ASP A 48 0.52 -17.66 14.00
CA ASP A 48 0.01 -16.95 15.18
C ASP A 48 -0.89 -15.78 14.77
N ALA A 49 -0.53 -15.04 13.72
CA ALA A 49 -1.39 -13.99 13.17
C ALA A 49 -2.73 -14.57 12.68
N GLN A 50 -2.71 -15.70 11.96
CA GLN A 50 -3.91 -16.37 11.48
C GLN A 50 -4.80 -16.89 12.61
N LYS A 51 -4.20 -17.50 13.64
CA LYS A 51 -4.92 -17.94 14.83
C LYS A 51 -5.56 -16.75 15.55
N PHE A 52 -4.81 -15.66 15.73
CA PHE A 52 -5.32 -14.45 16.38
C PHE A 52 -6.46 -13.83 15.56
N ALA A 53 -6.30 -13.69 14.24
CA ALA A 53 -7.33 -13.13 13.36
C ALA A 53 -8.66 -13.92 13.44
N LYS A 54 -8.59 -15.25 13.40
CA LYS A 54 -9.76 -16.14 13.55
C LYS A 54 -10.44 -15.96 14.92
N GLN A 55 -9.66 -15.76 15.98
CA GLN A 55 -10.19 -15.47 17.32
C GLN A 55 -10.79 -14.06 17.41
N ALA A 56 -10.13 -13.06 16.83
CA ALA A 56 -10.59 -11.67 16.81
C ALA A 56 -11.92 -11.52 16.09
N SER A 57 -12.08 -12.15 14.94
CA SER A 57 -13.35 -12.17 14.19
C SER A 57 -14.50 -12.70 15.05
N LYS A 58 -14.29 -13.82 15.74
CA LYS A 58 -15.30 -14.42 16.64
C LYS A 58 -15.62 -13.53 17.84
N ASN A 59 -14.59 -12.99 18.50
CA ASN A 59 -14.76 -12.20 19.72
C ASN A 59 -15.40 -10.83 19.45
N LEU A 60 -15.17 -10.25 18.27
CA LEU A 60 -15.68 -8.93 17.89
C LEU A 60 -16.97 -9.00 17.08
N LEU A 61 -17.35 -10.19 16.60
CA LEU A 61 -18.43 -10.38 15.62
C LEU A 61 -18.18 -9.56 14.33
N ILE A 62 -16.91 -9.39 13.96
CA ILE A 62 -16.47 -8.72 12.73
C ILE A 62 -16.08 -9.80 11.73
N LYS A 63 -16.48 -9.65 10.47
CA LYS A 63 -16.13 -10.59 9.41
C LYS A 63 -14.62 -10.63 9.22
N THR A 64 -14.04 -11.79 8.95
CA THR A 64 -12.73 -11.83 8.31
C THR A 64 -12.88 -11.41 6.86
N ASP A 65 -11.81 -10.89 6.29
CA ASP A 65 -11.61 -10.93 4.84
C ASP A 65 -11.93 -12.37 4.37
N PRO A 66 -12.82 -12.54 3.38
CA PRO A 66 -13.20 -13.85 2.88
C PRO A 66 -12.00 -14.70 2.45
N ASP A 67 -10.92 -14.07 1.99
CA ASP A 67 -9.72 -14.76 1.52
C ASP A 67 -8.69 -15.03 2.63
N LEU A 68 -8.88 -14.45 3.82
CA LEU A 68 -7.94 -14.57 4.94
C LEU A 68 -7.77 -15.98 5.51
N VAL A 69 -8.85 -16.75 5.45
CA VAL A 69 -8.99 -17.96 6.27
C VAL A 69 -8.36 -19.16 5.58
N ASP A 70 -8.51 -19.23 4.26
CA ASP A 70 -8.14 -20.39 3.45
C ASP A 70 -7.29 -20.04 2.21
N SER A 71 -7.28 -18.78 1.77
CA SER A 71 -6.68 -18.40 0.49
C SER A 71 -5.33 -17.70 0.61
N ILE A 72 -4.93 -17.16 1.77
CA ILE A 72 -3.61 -16.52 1.96
C ILE A 72 -2.57 -17.43 2.62
N THR A 73 -1.35 -17.36 2.12
CA THR A 73 -0.18 -18.12 2.60
C THR A 73 1.06 -17.24 2.66
N PRO A 74 2.02 -17.52 3.54
CA PRO A 74 3.28 -16.80 3.56
C PRO A 74 4.06 -17.06 2.25
N ASN A 75 4.74 -16.03 1.77
CA ASN A 75 5.67 -16.09 0.65
C ASN A 75 7.02 -15.53 1.11
N GLU A 76 8.13 -16.12 0.68
CA GLU A 76 9.47 -15.70 1.16
C GLU A 76 9.91 -14.35 0.60
N GLU A 77 9.45 -14.00 -0.61
CA GLU A 77 9.78 -12.76 -1.31
C GLU A 77 8.77 -11.66 -0.96
N GLU A 78 7.49 -11.95 -1.14
CA GLU A 78 6.39 -10.98 -0.98
C GLU A 78 5.79 -10.96 0.44
N GLY A 79 6.23 -11.86 1.34
CA GLY A 79 5.70 -12.00 2.69
C GLY A 79 4.32 -12.68 2.76
N LEU A 80 3.40 -12.32 1.87
CA LEU A 80 2.07 -12.90 1.68
C LEU A 80 1.77 -13.11 0.20
N THR A 81 1.07 -14.19 -0.11
CA THR A 81 0.48 -14.48 -1.42
C THR A 81 -0.86 -15.18 -1.23
N PHE A 82 -1.77 -15.04 -2.19
CA PHE A 82 -2.86 -16.00 -2.31
C PHE A 82 -2.33 -17.37 -2.78
N THR A 83 -3.10 -18.43 -2.56
CA THR A 83 -2.79 -19.76 -3.09
C THR A 83 -2.67 -19.71 -4.62
N ARG A 84 -1.87 -20.62 -5.19
CA ARG A 84 -1.71 -20.71 -6.65
C ARG A 84 -3.06 -20.87 -7.37
N THR A 85 -3.97 -21.66 -6.82
CA THR A 85 -5.33 -21.84 -7.36
C THR A 85 -6.10 -20.52 -7.37
N HIS A 86 -6.10 -19.78 -6.25
CA HIS A 86 -6.77 -18.48 -6.19
C HIS A 86 -6.21 -17.47 -7.21
N CYS A 87 -4.88 -17.42 -7.38
CA CYS A 87 -4.26 -16.56 -8.41
C CYS A 87 -4.72 -16.95 -9.83
N GLN A 88 -4.71 -18.25 -10.13
CA GLN A 88 -5.11 -18.76 -11.44
C GLN A 88 -6.59 -18.51 -11.74
N ASP A 89 -7.47 -18.77 -10.78
CA ASP A 89 -8.92 -18.55 -10.89
C ASP A 89 -9.25 -17.06 -11.06
N SER A 90 -8.39 -16.19 -10.54
CA SER A 90 -8.49 -14.74 -10.66
C SER A 90 -7.73 -14.17 -11.88
N HIS A 91 -7.15 -15.04 -12.72
CA HIS A 91 -6.35 -14.67 -13.91
C HIS A 91 -5.09 -13.82 -13.61
N PHE A 92 -4.46 -14.02 -12.45
CA PHE A 92 -3.19 -13.42 -12.07
C PHE A 92 -2.05 -14.44 -12.06
N GLU A 93 -0.82 -13.97 -12.30
CA GLU A 93 0.39 -14.78 -12.11
C GLU A 93 0.67 -14.99 -10.62
N TYR A 94 1.27 -16.13 -10.27
CA TYR A 94 1.67 -16.43 -8.90
C TYR A 94 3.13 -15.99 -8.66
N PRO A 95 3.48 -15.33 -7.55
CA PRO A 95 2.60 -14.95 -6.43
C PRO A 95 1.67 -13.78 -6.78
N CYS A 96 0.46 -13.79 -6.23
CA CYS A 96 -0.49 -12.68 -6.36
C CYS A 96 -1.00 -12.29 -4.97
N TYR A 97 -0.75 -11.05 -4.56
CA TYR A 97 -1.37 -10.48 -3.38
C TYR A 97 -1.51 -8.99 -3.57
N VAL A 98 -2.63 -8.47 -3.11
CA VAL A 98 -2.88 -7.03 -3.08
C VAL A 98 -3.09 -6.65 -1.64
N ALA A 99 -2.15 -5.87 -1.11
CA ALA A 99 -2.26 -5.36 0.25
C ALA A 99 -3.48 -4.44 0.40
N ARG A 100 -4.06 -4.46 1.59
CA ARG A 100 -5.23 -3.65 1.95
C ARG A 100 -4.97 -2.15 1.84
N GLY A 101 -6.04 -1.38 1.59
CA GLY A 101 -6.02 0.07 1.45
C GLY A 101 -5.91 0.54 0.00
N ARG A 102 -5.68 -0.36 -0.96
CA ARG A 102 -5.70 -0.09 -2.40
C ARG A 102 -7.11 -0.13 -2.97
N GLY A 103 -7.96 0.78 -2.50
CA GLY A 103 -9.39 0.80 -2.84
C GLY A 103 -10.24 -0.20 -2.04
N ASP A 104 -9.61 -0.90 -1.10
CA ASP A 104 -10.25 -1.81 -0.15
C ASP A 104 -10.07 -1.27 1.29
N ASP A 105 -11.12 -0.58 1.75
CA ASP A 105 -11.24 0.01 3.08
C ASP A 105 -12.49 -0.50 3.79
N GLY A 106 -12.53 -0.32 5.11
CA GLY A 106 -13.70 -0.67 5.92
C GLY A 106 -13.35 -1.55 7.13
N GLU A 107 -14.40 -2.06 7.79
CA GLU A 107 -14.29 -2.85 9.02
C GLU A 107 -14.38 -4.35 8.71
N TYR A 108 -13.22 -5.00 8.61
CA TYR A 108 -13.09 -6.46 8.55
C TYR A 108 -11.69 -6.88 9.04
N ILE A 109 -11.57 -8.11 9.55
CA ILE A 109 -10.28 -8.62 10.03
C ILE A 109 -9.42 -9.06 8.84
N SER A 110 -8.23 -8.51 8.68
CA SER A 110 -7.20 -8.97 7.75
C SER A 110 -5.83 -9.17 8.40
N ILE A 111 -4.89 -9.71 7.63
CA ILE A 111 -3.49 -9.92 7.98
C ILE A 111 -2.68 -9.32 6.85
N GLU A 112 -1.82 -8.36 7.17
CA GLU A 112 -0.89 -7.77 6.22
C GLU A 112 0.54 -8.06 6.62
N TYR A 113 1.46 -8.00 5.66
CA TYR A 113 2.89 -8.06 5.93
C TYR A 113 3.48 -6.65 6.01
N SER A 114 4.11 -6.35 7.14
CA SER A 114 4.50 -4.98 7.49
C SER A 114 5.61 -4.40 6.63
N THR A 115 6.42 -5.23 5.97
CA THR A 115 7.53 -4.78 5.11
C THR A 115 7.04 -3.91 3.94
N TRP A 116 5.83 -4.14 3.46
CA TRP A 116 5.25 -3.39 2.33
C TRP A 116 4.40 -2.20 2.76
N ILE A 117 4.40 -1.86 4.05
CA ILE A 117 3.60 -0.79 4.61
C ILE A 117 4.52 0.31 5.13
N ASN A 118 4.47 1.46 4.46
CA ASN A 118 5.34 2.59 4.77
C ASN A 118 5.28 3.01 6.25
N GLY A 119 6.45 3.15 6.86
CA GLY A 119 6.58 3.56 8.25
C GLY A 119 6.28 2.47 9.28
N PHE A 120 6.01 1.22 8.86
CA PHE A 120 5.94 0.08 9.76
C PHE A 120 7.32 -0.55 9.95
N LYS A 121 7.46 -1.38 10.98
CA LYS A 121 8.67 -2.15 11.20
C LYS A 121 8.58 -3.42 10.36
N ASP A 122 9.58 -3.69 9.54
CA ASP A 122 9.62 -4.84 8.63
C ASP A 122 9.60 -6.19 9.34
N GLY A 123 9.11 -7.20 8.63
CA GLY A 123 9.19 -8.60 9.04
C GLY A 123 8.12 -9.05 10.04
N TYR A 124 6.97 -8.37 10.07
CA TYR A 124 5.84 -8.73 10.93
C TYR A 124 4.57 -8.98 10.12
N TYR A 125 3.81 -9.99 10.50
CA TYR A 125 2.41 -10.13 10.16
C TYR A 125 1.59 -9.32 11.16
N ILE A 126 0.79 -8.39 10.67
CA ILE A 126 -0.06 -7.52 11.48
C ILE A 126 -1.52 -7.86 11.25
N VAL A 127 -2.30 -7.98 12.32
CA VAL A 127 -3.74 -8.20 12.23
C VAL A 127 -4.44 -6.85 12.27
N ILE A 128 -5.13 -6.51 11.19
CA ILE A 128 -5.85 -5.25 11.02
C ILE A 128 -7.35 -5.51 11.12
N ALA A 129 -8.08 -4.68 11.86
CA ALA A 129 -9.53 -4.79 12.02
C ALA A 129 -10.33 -3.75 11.22
N ALA A 130 -9.69 -2.65 10.84
CA ALA A 130 -10.25 -1.67 9.94
C ALA A 130 -9.15 -0.87 9.25
N SER A 131 -9.41 -0.44 8.01
CA SER A 131 -8.60 0.54 7.29
C SER A 131 -9.46 1.64 6.68
N GLY A 132 -8.86 2.79 6.41
CA GLY A 132 -9.51 3.91 5.72
C GLY A 132 -9.27 5.24 6.40
N ASP A 133 -10.20 6.17 6.22
CA ASP A 133 -10.14 7.46 6.87
C ASP A 133 -10.50 7.37 8.36
N LYS A 134 -10.21 8.43 9.10
CA LYS A 134 -10.40 8.51 10.55
C LYS A 134 -11.86 8.27 10.96
N GLU A 135 -12.80 8.68 10.13
CA GLU A 135 -14.24 8.54 10.29
C GLU A 135 -14.67 7.06 10.31
N ILE A 136 -13.91 6.18 9.65
CA ILE A 136 -14.10 4.73 9.67
C ILE A 136 -13.40 4.14 10.90
N THR A 137 -12.12 4.47 11.11
CA THR A 137 -11.29 3.74 12.09
C THR A 137 -11.53 4.13 13.54
N GLN A 138 -11.89 5.39 13.85
CA GLN A 138 -12.07 5.83 15.24
C GLN A 138 -13.30 5.24 15.94
N PRO A 139 -14.49 5.17 15.29
CA PRO A 139 -15.63 4.46 15.87
C PRO A 139 -15.31 2.97 16.13
N SER A 140 -14.62 2.31 15.20
CA SER A 140 -14.18 0.91 15.33
C SER A 140 -13.20 0.75 16.49
N LEU A 141 -12.18 1.61 16.60
CA LEU A 141 -11.22 1.60 17.72
C LEU A 141 -11.94 1.68 19.06
N LYS A 142 -12.92 2.59 19.23
CA LYS A 142 -13.66 2.74 20.49
C LYS A 142 -14.42 1.47 20.89
N LYS A 143 -15.01 0.76 19.91
CA LYS A 143 -15.71 -0.51 20.15
C LYS A 143 -14.71 -1.62 20.48
N ILE A 144 -13.68 -1.75 19.67
CA ILE A 144 -12.68 -2.82 19.74
C ILE A 144 -11.85 -2.73 21.03
N LYS A 145 -11.48 -1.52 21.48
CA LYS A 145 -10.76 -1.33 22.75
C LYS A 145 -11.53 -1.78 23.99
N LYS A 146 -12.82 -2.10 23.87
CA LYS A 146 -13.54 -2.75 24.97
C LYS A 146 -13.05 -4.18 25.19
N VAL A 147 -12.65 -4.87 24.12
CA VAL A 147 -12.19 -6.27 24.10
C VAL A 147 -10.66 -6.35 24.00
N TYR A 148 -10.05 -5.62 23.07
CA TYR A 148 -8.59 -5.60 22.82
C TYR A 148 -7.99 -4.26 23.26
N LYS A 149 -7.52 -4.18 24.50
CA LYS A 149 -7.05 -2.92 25.12
C LYS A 149 -5.85 -2.30 24.39
N ASP A 150 -4.99 -3.15 23.85
CA ASP A 150 -3.78 -2.74 23.15
C ASP A 150 -4.02 -2.37 21.69
N ALA A 151 -5.26 -2.45 21.21
CA ALA A 151 -5.59 -2.02 19.85
C ALA A 151 -5.29 -0.52 19.66
N TYR A 152 -4.70 -0.18 18.52
CA TYR A 152 -4.30 1.18 18.20
C TYR A 152 -4.46 1.46 16.70
N VAL A 153 -4.62 2.73 16.36
CA VAL A 153 -4.61 3.19 14.97
C VAL A 153 -3.23 3.75 14.65
N LYS A 154 -2.69 3.37 13.49
CA LYS A 154 -1.48 3.97 12.93
C LYS A 154 -1.76 4.40 11.50
N GLN A 155 -1.38 5.64 11.19
CA GLN A 155 -1.46 6.16 9.83
C GLN A 155 -0.27 5.67 9.00
N THR A 156 -0.54 5.32 7.74
CA THR A 156 0.44 4.96 6.72
C THR A 156 0.10 5.64 5.41
N GLU A 157 1.02 5.56 4.45
CA GLU A 157 0.76 5.86 3.05
C GLU A 157 0.59 4.54 2.28
N VAL A 158 -0.41 4.48 1.42
CA VAL A 158 -0.72 3.33 0.56
C VAL A 158 -0.59 3.76 -0.90
N TYR A 159 0.12 2.96 -1.70
CA TYR A 159 0.31 3.21 -3.12
C TYR A 159 -0.95 2.83 -3.92
N MET A 160 -1.50 3.79 -4.65
CA MET A 160 -2.70 3.73 -5.47
C MET A 160 -2.42 3.72 -6.98
N GLY A 161 -1.16 3.79 -7.38
CA GLY A 161 -0.78 3.70 -8.80
C GLY A 161 -0.97 2.29 -9.35
N CYS A 162 -0.75 2.14 -10.66
CA CYS A 162 -0.79 0.84 -11.32
C CYS A 162 0.34 -0.06 -10.78
N ILE A 163 0.01 -1.32 -10.49
CA ILE A 163 1.03 -2.36 -10.30
C ILE A 163 1.19 -3.01 -11.67
N HIS A 164 2.43 -3.04 -12.16
CA HIS A 164 2.84 -3.57 -13.46
C HIS A 164 3.93 -4.62 -13.26
#